data_AF-A0A1S3ZW61-F1
#
_entry.id   AF-A0A1S3ZW61-F1
#
_cell.length_a   1.000
_cell.length_b   1.000
_cell.length_c   1.000
_cell.angle_alpha   90.00
_cell.angle_beta   90.00
_cell.angle_gamma   90.00
#
_symmetry.space_group_name_H-M   'P 1'
#
loop_
_entity.id
_entity.type
_entity.pdbx_description
1 polymer ?
#
loop_
_entity_poly.entity_id
_entity_poly.type
_entity_poly.pdbx_seq_one_letter_code
_entity_poly.pdbx_strand_id
1 'polypeptide(L)'
;MKIESPEMKEMQKGPLSSSFPIENRNIPVSMRALKDHFNRTKNLSFVKRISDFHLLLLLAKFLDINADVPALAECVHTQTAVPEGYQLLIESMASAS
;
A
#
# COMPACT_ATOMS: atom_id res chain seq x y z
N MET A 1 10.71 44.67 7.62
CA MET A 1 9.67 43.66 7.94
C MET A 1 9.78 42.54 6.91
N LYS A 2 10.45 41.44 7.26
CA LYS A 2 10.45 40.21 6.45
C LYS A 2 9.25 39.40 6.91
N ILE A 3 8.37 39.08 5.98
CA ILE A 3 7.22 38.21 6.20
C ILE A 3 7.81 36.79 6.21
N GLU A 4 7.91 36.17 7.38
CA GLU A 4 8.26 34.76 7.48
C GLU A 4 7.05 33.95 7.00
N SER A 5 7.23 33.24 5.89
CA SER A 5 6.29 32.25 5.38
C SER A 5 6.41 30.97 6.23
N PRO A 6 5.33 30.36 6.70
CA PRO A 6 5.39 29.11 7.42
C PRO A 6 5.62 27.99 6.40
N GLU A 7 6.88 27.63 6.15
CA GLU A 7 7.19 26.35 5.52
C GLU A 7 6.67 25.24 6.45
N MET A 8 5.51 24.71 6.07
CA MET A 8 4.94 23.52 6.65
C MET A 8 5.94 22.39 6.44
N LYS A 9 6.58 22.02 7.54
CA LYS A 9 7.51 20.91 7.65
C LYS A 9 6.73 19.61 7.47
N GLU A 10 6.34 19.29 6.23
CA GLU A 10 5.96 17.93 5.89
C GLU A 10 7.15 17.04 6.24
N MET A 11 7.00 16.21 7.27
CA MET A 11 7.93 15.13 7.55
C MET A 11 7.98 14.28 6.29
N GLN A 12 9.02 14.51 5.48
CA GLN A 12 9.18 13.89 4.18
C GLN A 12 9.37 12.38 4.41
N LYS A 13 8.26 11.64 4.32
CA LYS A 13 8.26 10.18 4.24
C LYS A 13 9.12 9.83 3.03
N GLY A 14 10.32 9.33 3.27
CA GLY A 14 11.22 8.91 2.20
C GLY A 14 10.55 7.84 1.31
N PRO A 15 11.07 7.58 0.10
CA PRO A 15 10.47 6.62 -0.84
C PRO A 15 10.36 5.19 -0.29
N LEU A 16 11.04 4.89 0.83
CA LEU A 16 11.00 3.60 1.53
C LEU A 16 10.11 3.63 2.80
N SER A 17 9.34 4.69 3.02
CA SER A 17 8.49 4.84 4.20
C SER A 17 7.31 3.86 4.14
N SER A 18 7.37 2.79 4.93
CA SER A 18 6.24 1.87 5.13
C SER A 18 5.24 2.43 6.14
N SER A 19 3.95 2.39 5.81
CA SER A 19 2.85 2.60 6.78
C SER A 19 2.14 1.31 7.13
N PHE A 20 2.44 0.25 6.37
CA PHE A 20 1.96 -1.10 6.62
C PHE A 20 2.86 -1.83 7.64
N PRO A 21 2.29 -2.76 8.45
CA PRO A 21 3.10 -3.56 9.37
C PRO A 21 4.18 -4.37 8.64
N ILE A 22 5.40 -4.29 9.15
CA ILE A 22 6.58 -4.97 8.61
C ILE A 22 6.50 -6.47 8.93
N GLU A 23 6.70 -7.32 7.93
CA GLU A 23 6.75 -8.78 8.10
C GLU A 23 7.92 -9.23 9.00
N ASN A 24 7.83 -10.42 9.61
CA ASN A 24 8.89 -11.02 10.45
C ASN A 24 9.25 -10.23 11.72
N ARG A 25 8.37 -9.35 12.21
CA ARG A 25 8.32 -9.00 13.64
C ARG A 25 7.50 -10.07 14.36
N ASN A 26 7.64 -10.21 15.69
CA ASN A 26 7.04 -11.28 16.54
C ASN A 26 5.51 -11.52 16.40
N ILE A 27 4.81 -10.81 15.53
CA ILE A 27 3.38 -10.91 15.25
C ILE A 27 3.22 -11.06 13.73
N PRO A 28 2.63 -12.16 13.23
CA PRO A 28 2.29 -12.32 11.83
C PRO A 28 1.39 -11.17 11.34
N VAL A 29 1.69 -10.63 10.16
CA VAL A 29 0.82 -9.63 9.53
C VAL A 29 -0.47 -10.32 9.08
N SER A 30 -1.59 -9.90 9.66
CA SER A 30 -2.91 -10.51 9.42
C SER A 30 -3.68 -9.79 8.31
N MET A 31 -4.68 -10.45 7.73
CA MET A 31 -5.61 -9.82 6.78
C MET A 31 -6.35 -8.61 7.37
N ARG A 32 -6.51 -8.57 8.70
CA ARG A 32 -7.02 -7.40 9.42
C ARG A 32 -6.13 -6.16 9.23
N ALA A 33 -4.80 -6.33 9.15
CA ALA A 33 -3.90 -5.22 8.86
C ALA A 33 -4.15 -4.64 7.46
N LEU A 34 -4.48 -5.48 6.47
CA LEU A 34 -4.87 -5.06 5.13
C LEU A 34 -6.16 -4.22 5.17
N LYS A 35 -7.19 -4.71 5.87
CA LYS A 35 -8.45 -3.97 6.09
C LYS A 35 -8.23 -2.63 6.77
N ASP A 36 -7.49 -2.59 7.88
CA ASP A 36 -7.22 -1.37 8.63
C ASP A 36 -6.43 -0.36 7.79
N HIS A 37 -5.46 -0.83 7.00
CA HIS A 37 -4.73 0.00 6.04
C HIS A 37 -5.65 0.59 4.97
N PHE A 38 -6.50 -0.24 4.37
CA PHE A 38 -7.46 0.19 3.34
C PHE A 38 -8.49 1.18 3.88
N ASN A 39 -8.88 1.05 5.16
CA ASN A 39 -9.76 2.00 5.85
C ASN A 39 -9.07 3.36 6.08
N ARG A 40 -7.81 3.37 6.53
CA ARG A 40 -7.04 4.60 6.75
C ARG A 40 -6.72 5.35 5.45
N THR A 41 -6.59 4.62 4.35
CA THR A 41 -6.16 5.15 3.05
C THR A 41 -7.30 5.28 2.04
N LYS A 42 -8.56 5.21 2.47
CA LYS A 42 -9.75 5.22 1.60
C LYS A 42 -9.89 6.46 0.69
N ASN A 43 -9.24 7.56 1.05
CA ASN A 43 -9.22 8.82 0.30
C ASN A 43 -8.11 8.89 -0.75
N LEU A 44 -7.23 7.88 -0.81
CA LEU A 44 -6.15 7.79 -1.79
C LEU A 44 -6.59 6.95 -2.99
N SER A 45 -5.96 7.16 -4.15
CA SER A 45 -6.15 6.27 -5.30
C SER A 45 -5.67 4.85 -5.00
N PHE A 46 -6.24 3.86 -5.66
CA PHE A 46 -5.93 2.45 -5.39
C PHE A 46 -4.42 2.15 -5.48
N VAL A 47 -3.76 2.65 -6.52
CA VAL A 47 -2.31 2.48 -6.70
C VAL A 47 -1.51 3.05 -5.52
N LYS A 48 -1.93 4.19 -4.94
CA LYS A 48 -1.30 4.78 -3.75
C LYS A 48 -1.55 3.95 -2.49
N ARG A 49 -2.72 3.29 -2.40
CA ARG A 49 -3.06 2.39 -1.27
C ARG A 49 -2.16 1.15 -1.28
N ILE A 50 -1.81 0.62 -2.44
CA ILE A 50 -0.94 -0.56 -2.59
C ILE A 50 0.56 -0.25 -2.78
N SER A 51 0.94 1.04 -2.83
CA SER A 51 2.33 1.50 -2.96
C SER A 51 3.12 1.33 -1.64
N ASP A 52 3.12 0.12 -1.08
CA ASP A 52 3.85 -0.24 0.13
C ASP A 52 4.46 -1.64 -0.05
N PHE A 53 5.78 -1.75 0.14
CA PHE A 53 6.51 -2.99 -0.13
C PHE A 53 6.03 -4.15 0.75
N HIS A 54 5.74 -3.91 2.03
CA HIS A 54 5.28 -4.98 2.93
C HIS A 54 3.84 -5.41 2.63
N LEU A 55 3.03 -4.50 2.09
CA LEU A 55 1.72 -4.86 1.57
C LEU A 55 1.84 -5.77 0.35
N LEU A 56 2.73 -5.44 -0.60
CA LEU A 56 2.98 -6.30 -1.77
C LEU A 56 3.53 -7.68 -1.37
N LEU A 57 4.40 -7.76 -0.34
CA LEU A 57 4.87 -9.04 0.21
C LEU A 57 3.72 -9.86 0.84
N LEU A 58 2.79 -9.22 1.54
CA LEU A 58 1.60 -9.89 2.06
C LEU A 58 0.75 -10.45 0.92
N LEU A 59 0.50 -9.65 -0.13
CA LEU A 59 -0.27 -10.08 -1.30
C LEU A 59 0.42 -11.23 -2.04
N ALA A 60 1.74 -11.24 -2.13
CA ALA A 60 2.53 -12.30 -2.75
C ALA A 60 2.34 -13.69 -2.10
N LYS A 61 1.74 -13.77 -0.90
CA LYS A 61 1.36 -15.05 -0.27
C LYS A 61 0.09 -15.67 -0.85
N PHE A 62 -0.70 -14.88 -1.58
CA PHE A 62 -2.01 -15.26 -2.11
C PHE A 62 -2.11 -15.12 -3.63
N LEU A 63 -1.27 -14.28 -4.23
CA LEU A 63 -1.20 -14.02 -5.67
C LEU A 63 -0.04 -14.79 -6.32
N ASP A 64 -0.08 -14.97 -7.64
CA ASP A 64 1.02 -15.57 -8.38
C ASP A 64 2.26 -14.66 -8.34
N ILE A 65 3.34 -15.15 -7.74
CA ILE A 65 4.60 -14.41 -7.58
C ILE A 65 5.28 -14.08 -8.92
N ASN A 66 5.02 -14.85 -9.97
CA ASN A 66 5.65 -14.70 -11.28
C ASN A 66 4.82 -13.87 -12.26
N ALA A 67 3.52 -13.70 -12.00
CA ALA A 67 2.61 -12.97 -12.90
C ALA A 67 1.98 -11.74 -12.23
N ASP A 68 1.28 -11.95 -11.11
CA ASP A 68 0.46 -10.90 -10.47
C ASP A 68 1.32 -9.88 -9.73
N VAL A 69 2.32 -10.34 -8.99
CA VAL A 69 3.19 -9.46 -8.19
C VAL A 69 3.99 -8.51 -9.10
N PRO A 70 4.62 -8.97 -10.21
CA PRO A 70 5.25 -8.06 -11.17
C PRO A 70 4.27 -7.06 -11.78
N ALA A 71 3.06 -7.48 -12.16
CA ALA A 71 2.05 -6.59 -12.73
C ALA A 71 1.62 -5.48 -11.75
N LEU A 72 1.40 -5.83 -10.48
CA LEU A 72 1.09 -4.86 -9.43
C LEU A 72 2.28 -3.94 -9.13
N ALA A 73 3.50 -4.49 -9.11
CA ALA A 73 4.72 -3.71 -8.90
C ALA A 73 4.96 -2.73 -10.05
N GLU A 74 4.67 -3.10 -11.30
CA GLU A 74 4.72 -2.20 -12.44
C GLU A 74 3.70 -1.06 -12.32
N CYS A 75 2.47 -1.36 -11.90
CA CYS A 75 1.46 -0.34 -11.63
C CYS A 75 1.94 0.65 -10.56
N VAL A 76 2.54 0.13 -9.47
CA VAL A 76 3.13 0.95 -8.41
C VAL A 76 4.34 1.74 -8.91
N HIS A 77 5.22 1.14 -9.73
CA HIS A 77 6.40 1.83 -10.24
C HIS A 77 6.04 2.99 -11.19
N THR A 78 5.11 2.73 -12.11
CA THR A 78 4.64 3.69 -13.11
C THR A 78 3.54 4.62 -12.60
N GLN A 79 3.02 4.37 -11.39
CA GLN A 79 1.91 5.09 -10.78
C GLN A 79 0.65 5.10 -11.67
N THR A 80 0.39 3.98 -12.34
CA THR A 80 -0.75 3.79 -13.25
C THR A 80 -1.93 3.14 -12.54
N ALA A 81 -3.10 3.16 -13.20
CA ALA A 81 -4.31 2.54 -12.66
C ALA A 81 -4.14 1.02 -12.56
N VAL A 82 -4.45 0.47 -11.38
CA VAL A 82 -4.47 -0.98 -11.17
C VAL A 82 -5.68 -1.58 -11.90
N PRO A 83 -5.54 -2.68 -12.67
CA PRO A 83 -6.69 -3.32 -13.31
C PRO A 83 -7.80 -3.69 -12.33
N GLU A 84 -9.06 -3.49 -12.72
CA GLU A 84 -10.23 -3.68 -11.85
C GLU A 84 -10.28 -5.06 -11.18
N GLY A 85 -9.93 -6.12 -11.93
CA GLY A 85 -9.89 -7.48 -11.39
C GLY A 85 -8.97 -7.62 -10.17
N TYR A 86 -7.81 -6.97 -10.18
CA TYR A 86 -6.93 -6.94 -9.00
C TYR A 86 -7.50 -6.10 -7.88
N GLN A 87 -8.17 -4.98 -8.19
CA GLN A 87 -8.79 -4.16 -7.16
C GLN A 87 -9.86 -4.94 -6.39
N LEU A 88 -10.78 -5.58 -7.11
CA LEU A 88 -11.84 -6.40 -6.51
C LEU A 88 -11.29 -7.56 -5.69
N LEU A 89 -10.25 -8.23 -6.19
CA LEU A 89 -9.63 -9.36 -5.50
C LEU A 89 -8.97 -8.91 -4.19
N ILE A 90 -8.17 -7.84 -4.22
CA ILE A 90 -7.50 -7.30 -3.03
C ILE A 90 -8.53 -6.74 -2.02
N GLU A 91 -9.59 -6.09 -2.48
CA GLU A 91 -10.66 -5.60 -1.60
C GLU A 91 -11.47 -6.74 -0.97
N SER A 92 -11.69 -7.83 -1.71
CA SER A 92 -12.32 -9.05 -1.18
C SER A 92 -11.46 -9.68 -0.10
N MET A 93 -10.14 -9.76 -0.32
CA MET A 93 -9.17 -10.21 0.67
C MET A 93 -9.20 -9.35 1.95
N ALA A 94 -9.30 -8.03 1.82
CA ALA A 94 -9.43 -7.12 2.96
C ALA A 94 -10.77 -7.29 3.70
N SER A 95 -11.86 -7.52 2.95
CA SER A 95 -13.22 -7.62 3.49
C SER A 95 -13.53 -8.97 4.16
N ALA A 96 -12.79 -10.02 3.82
CA ALA A 96 -12.94 -11.36 4.42
C ALA A 96 -12.41 -11.47 5.87
N SER A 97 -11.98 -10.35 6.48
CA SER A 97 -11.43 -10.26 7.84
C SER A 97 -12.27 -9.44 8.81
#